data_AF-A0A537QP01-F1
#
_entry.id   AF-A0A537QP01-F1
#
_cell.length_a   1.000
_cell.length_b   1.000
_cell.length_c   1.000
_cell.angle_alpha   90.00
_cell.angle_beta   90.00
_cell.angle_gamma   90.00
#
_symmetry.space_group_name_H-M   'P 1'
#
loop_
_entity.id
_entity.type
_entity.pdbx_description
1 polymer ?
#
loop_
_entity_poly.entity_id
_entity_poly.type
_entity_poly.pdbx_seq_one_letter_code
_entity_poly.pdbx_strand_id
1 'polypeptide(L)'
;MKYVCDAPGGNTWFRIETEAEAASESDAMRHAVEKFFRKEQEKATQTFQPLSKVNFEQEIGLKAHIQREMPLFLTLRDGEGNPLVTAMLPPGGHDDRSFRPIIVGMANADPYVDYADSIRALGQHFGLALERGRCYPYRRD
;
A
#
# COMPACT_ATOMS: atom_id res chain seq x y z
N MET A 1 3.77 -9.14 -8.13
CA MET A 1 4.04 -8.07 -7.15
C MET A 1 5.41 -7.50 -7.45
N LYS A 2 5.69 -6.26 -7.08
CA LYS A 2 6.98 -5.61 -7.35
C LYS A 2 7.81 -5.47 -6.08
N TYR A 3 9.08 -5.90 -6.12
CA TYR A 3 10.02 -5.69 -5.01
C TYR A 3 10.18 -4.21 -4.66
N VAL A 4 10.26 -3.90 -3.36
CA VAL A 4 10.46 -2.54 -2.84
C VAL A 4 11.77 -2.45 -2.06
N CYS A 5 11.87 -3.17 -0.95
CA CYS A 5 13.08 -3.21 -0.12
C CYS A 5 13.09 -4.42 0.79
N ASP A 6 14.28 -4.84 1.22
CA ASP A 6 14.44 -5.83 2.27
C ASP A 6 14.23 -5.21 3.65
N ALA A 7 13.82 -6.06 4.59
CA ALA A 7 13.59 -5.75 5.98
C ALA A 7 14.32 -6.77 6.89
N PRO A 8 14.58 -6.41 8.16
CA PRO A 8 15.17 -7.33 9.11
C PRO A 8 14.42 -8.66 9.23
N GLY A 9 15.14 -9.74 9.56
CA GLY A 9 14.57 -11.07 9.72
C GLY A 9 14.39 -11.85 8.41
N GLY A 10 15.00 -11.40 7.31
CA GLY A 10 14.84 -12.04 6.00
C GLY A 10 13.48 -11.76 5.36
N ASN A 11 12.79 -10.72 5.81
CA ASN A 11 11.52 -10.31 5.28
C ASN A 11 11.71 -9.32 4.13
N THR A 12 10.76 -9.26 3.21
CA THR A 12 10.83 -8.36 2.06
C THR A 12 9.50 -7.66 1.82
N TRP A 13 9.56 -6.37 1.52
CA TRP A 13 8.40 -5.58 1.13
C TRP A 13 8.16 -5.66 -0.37
N PHE A 14 6.90 -5.88 -0.73
CA PHE A 14 6.44 -5.91 -2.11
C PHE A 14 5.27 -4.93 -2.30
N ARG A 15 5.21 -4.29 -3.46
CA ARG A 15 4.07 -3.49 -3.90
C ARG A 15 3.05 -4.37 -4.62
N ILE A 16 1.79 -4.18 -4.25
CA ILE A 16 0.60 -4.72 -4.91
C ILE A 16 0.27 -3.78 -6.07
N GLU A 17 0.23 -4.29 -7.30
CA GLU A 17 0.04 -3.50 -8.51
C GLU A 17 -1.33 -3.71 -9.16
N THR A 18 -2.00 -4.82 -8.84
CA THR A 18 -3.25 -5.23 -9.48
C THR A 18 -4.33 -5.58 -8.46
N GLU A 19 -5.59 -5.51 -8.90
CA GLU A 19 -6.75 -5.91 -8.09
C GLU A 19 -6.68 -7.41 -7.72
N ALA A 20 -6.22 -8.27 -8.64
CA ALA A 20 -6.08 -9.71 -8.39
C ALA A 20 -5.07 -10.02 -7.27
N GLU A 21 -3.97 -9.27 -7.20
CA GLU A 21 -3.01 -9.37 -6.10
C GLU A 21 -3.61 -8.84 -4.79
N ALA A 22 -4.37 -7.74 -4.84
CA ALA A 22 -5.06 -7.21 -3.66
C ALA A 22 -6.13 -8.17 -3.13
N ALA A 23 -6.83 -8.88 -4.01
CA ALA A 23 -7.80 -9.92 -3.66
C ALA A 23 -7.13 -11.11 -2.98
N SER A 24 -6.04 -11.61 -3.58
CA SER A 24 -5.23 -12.70 -3.01
C SER A 24 -4.68 -12.32 -1.63
N GLU A 25 -4.22 -11.08 -1.48
CA GLU A 25 -3.73 -10.57 -0.20
C GLU A 25 -4.85 -10.42 0.84
N SER A 26 -6.04 -10.03 0.40
CA SER A 26 -7.20 -9.88 1.30
C SER A 26 -7.61 -11.20 1.93
N ASP A 27 -7.62 -12.27 1.13
CA ASP A 27 -7.90 -13.62 1.58
C ASP A 27 -6.83 -14.11 2.57
N ALA A 28 -5.55 -14.02 2.17
CA ALA A 28 -4.42 -14.50 2.97
C ALA A 28 -4.29 -13.76 4.30
N MET A 29 -4.43 -12.43 4.30
CA MET A 29 -4.31 -11.59 5.49
C MET A 29 -5.61 -11.45 6.28
N ARG A 30 -6.74 -11.99 5.80
CA ARG A 30 -8.06 -11.93 6.45
C ARG A 30 -8.53 -10.50 6.75
N HIS A 31 -8.26 -9.58 5.83
CA HIS A 31 -8.71 -8.19 5.89
C HIS A 31 -9.02 -7.61 4.50
N ALA A 32 -9.81 -6.55 4.43
CA ALA A 32 -10.38 -6.08 3.16
C ALA A 32 -9.48 -5.10 2.36
N VAL A 33 -8.21 -5.44 2.09
CA VAL A 33 -7.30 -4.54 1.34
C VAL A 33 -7.76 -4.32 -0.10
N GLU A 34 -8.33 -5.33 -0.75
CA GLU A 34 -8.93 -5.25 -2.10
C GLU A 34 -10.00 -4.17 -2.18
N LYS A 35 -10.85 -4.06 -1.14
CA LYS A 35 -11.90 -3.05 -1.08
C LYS A 35 -11.33 -1.63 -1.09
N PHE A 36 -10.21 -1.41 -0.41
CA PHE A 36 -9.52 -0.12 -0.45
C PHE A 36 -8.84 0.10 -1.81
N PHE A 37 -8.16 -0.91 -2.34
CA PHE A 37 -7.51 -0.84 -3.65
C PHE A 37 -8.49 -0.42 -4.76
N ARG A 38 -9.63 -1.12 -4.87
CA ARG A 38 -10.67 -0.82 -5.85
C ARG A 38 -11.26 0.58 -5.67
N LYS A 39 -11.53 0.97 -4.42
CA LYS A 39 -12.09 2.29 -4.11
C LYS A 39 -11.15 3.42 -4.51
N GLU A 40 -9.85 3.30 -4.24
CA GLU A 40 -8.88 4.33 -4.59
C GLU A 40 -8.61 4.35 -6.10
N GLN A 41 -8.66 3.20 -6.79
CA GLN A 41 -8.57 3.13 -8.24
C GLN A 41 -9.77 3.81 -8.92
N GLU A 42 -10.98 3.56 -8.42
CA GLU A 42 -12.19 4.20 -8.94
C GLU A 42 -12.15 5.71 -8.75
N LYS A 43 -11.69 6.20 -7.60
CA LYS A 43 -11.49 7.63 -7.34
C LYS A 43 -10.48 8.25 -8.31
N ALA A 44 -9.30 7.63 -8.46
CA ALA A 44 -8.26 8.10 -9.38
C ALA A 44 -8.72 8.11 -10.84
N THR A 45 -9.61 7.18 -11.21
CA THR A 45 -10.23 7.16 -12.54
C THR A 45 -11.21 8.33 -12.72
N GLN A 46 -12.01 8.65 -11.69
CA GLN A 46 -13.00 9.74 -11.74
C GLN A 46 -12.39 11.14 -11.77
N THR A 47 -11.19 11.32 -11.21
CA THR A 47 -10.47 12.60 -11.19
C THR A 47 -9.71 12.88 -12.48
N PHE A 48 -9.56 11.88 -13.36
CA PHE A 48 -8.84 12.06 -14.62
C PHE A 48 -9.59 12.99 -15.58
N GLN A 49 -8.93 14.07 -15.98
CA GLN A 49 -9.42 14.97 -17.03
C GLN A 49 -8.54 14.82 -18.28
N PRO A 50 -9.06 14.25 -19.38
CA PRO A 50 -8.27 14.03 -20.59
C PRO A 50 -7.90 15.36 -21.25
N LEU A 51 -6.61 15.56 -21.51
CA LEU A 51 -6.11 16.75 -22.22
C LEU A 51 -6.18 16.60 -23.75
N SER A 52 -6.04 15.37 -24.27
CA SER A 52 -6.15 15.07 -25.71
C SER A 52 -7.55 14.52 -26.04
N LYS A 53 -7.98 14.68 -27.29
CA LYS A 53 -9.20 14.06 -27.86
C LYS A 53 -8.92 12.69 -28.51
N VAL A 54 -7.65 12.29 -28.63
CA VAL A 54 -7.25 11.02 -29.24
C VAL A 54 -7.35 9.91 -28.19
N ASN A 55 -8.16 8.88 -28.45
CA ASN A 55 -8.43 7.80 -27.49
C ASN A 55 -7.16 7.13 -26.95
N PHE A 56 -6.19 6.82 -27.81
CA PHE A 56 -4.95 6.17 -27.37
C PHE A 56 -4.13 7.04 -26.39
N GLU A 57 -4.05 8.35 -26.65
CA GLU A 57 -3.37 9.29 -25.74
C GLU A 57 -4.13 9.46 -24.43
N GLN A 58 -5.46 9.42 -24.47
CA GLN A 58 -6.30 9.42 -23.27
C GLN A 58 -6.07 8.17 -22.43
N GLU A 59 -5.97 6.98 -23.04
CA GLU A 59 -5.73 5.72 -22.34
C GLU A 59 -4.35 5.70 -21.67
N ILE A 60 -3.31 6.20 -22.35
CA ILE A 60 -1.97 6.35 -21.77
C ILE A 60 -2.02 7.35 -20.60
N GLY A 61 -2.64 8.50 -20.82
CA GLY A 61 -2.81 9.54 -19.81
C GLY A 61 -3.54 9.03 -18.57
N LEU A 62 -4.62 8.27 -18.76
CA LEU A 62 -5.40 7.67 -17.69
C LEU A 62 -4.57 6.69 -16.87
N LYS A 63 -3.82 5.79 -17.52
CA LYS A 63 -2.94 4.83 -16.82
C LYS A 63 -1.87 5.55 -16.00
N ALA A 64 -1.22 6.56 -16.57
CA ALA A 64 -0.20 7.35 -15.88
C ALA A 64 -0.80 8.14 -14.70
N HIS A 65 -1.98 8.71 -14.89
CA HIS A 65 -2.72 9.44 -13.85
C HIS A 65 -3.10 8.53 -12.68
N ILE A 66 -3.72 7.37 -12.96
CA ILE A 66 -4.05 6.37 -11.95
C ILE A 66 -2.78 5.94 -11.20
N GLN A 67 -1.69 5.65 -11.90
CA GLN A 67 -0.44 5.25 -11.25
C GLN A 67 0.13 6.31 -10.30
N ARG A 68 -0.07 7.60 -10.62
CA ARG A 68 0.39 8.73 -9.82
C ARG A 68 -0.51 9.01 -8.63
N GLU A 69 -1.83 8.89 -8.78
CA GLU A 69 -2.80 9.19 -7.72
C GLU A 69 -3.05 8.02 -6.78
N MET A 70 -2.82 6.79 -7.24
CA MET A 70 -3.00 5.59 -6.41
C MET A 70 -2.08 5.59 -5.19
N PRO A 71 -2.63 5.35 -3.98
CA PRO A 71 -1.82 5.03 -2.81
C PRO A 71 -0.93 3.81 -3.07
N LEU A 72 0.19 3.74 -2.35
CA LEU A 72 1.04 2.56 -2.39
C LEU A 72 0.44 1.49 -1.49
N PHE A 73 -0.03 0.39 -2.08
CA PHE A 73 -0.41 -0.82 -1.37
C PHE A 73 0.78 -1.77 -1.32
N LEU A 74 1.16 -2.17 -0.11
CA LEU A 74 2.40 -2.89 0.17
C LEU A 74 2.11 -4.10 1.07
N THR A 75 2.87 -5.16 0.89
CA THR A 75 2.84 -6.37 1.73
C THR A 75 4.25 -6.74 2.14
N LEU A 76 4.42 -7.06 3.42
CA LEU A 76 5.62 -7.67 3.97
C LEU A 76 5.47 -9.18 3.88
N ARG A 77 6.43 -9.86 3.27
CA ARG A 77 6.47 -11.33 3.23
C ARG A 77 7.71 -11.86 3.96
N ASP A 78 7.59 -13.05 4.54
CA ASP A 78 8.73 -13.82 5.05
C ASP A 78 9.54 -14.48 3.91
N GLY A 79 10.61 -15.19 4.28
CA GLY A 79 11.47 -15.91 3.34
C GLY A 79 10.79 -17.07 2.60
N GLU A 80 9.63 -17.53 3.06
CA GLU A 80 8.80 -18.55 2.38
C GLU A 80 7.73 -17.91 1.48
N GLY A 81 7.55 -16.59 1.57
CA GLY A 81 6.58 -15.83 0.82
C GLY A 81 5.23 -15.64 1.52
N ASN A 82 5.09 -16.02 2.80
CA ASN A 82 3.84 -15.80 3.55
C ASN A 82 3.66 -14.31 3.87
N PRO A 83 2.46 -13.75 3.70
CA PRO A 83 2.21 -12.35 4.04
C PRO A 83 2.09 -12.16 5.57
N LEU A 84 2.73 -11.11 6.06
CA LEU A 84 2.86 -10.80 7.50
C LEU A 84 2.16 -9.49 7.87
N VAL A 85 2.33 -8.46 7.04
CA VAL A 85 1.86 -7.09 7.28
C VAL A 85 1.42 -6.47 5.96
N THR A 86 0.30 -5.75 5.96
CA THR A 86 -0.13 -4.93 4.83
C THR A 86 -0.06 -3.45 5.20
N ALA A 87 0.45 -2.64 4.28
CA ALA A 87 0.54 -1.20 4.43
C ALA A 87 -0.11 -0.46 3.24
N MET A 88 -0.79 0.64 3.55
CA MET A 88 -1.27 1.63 2.59
C MET A 88 -0.58 2.95 2.89
N LEU A 89 0.30 3.40 2.00
CA LEU A 89 1.09 4.64 2.13
C LEU A 89 0.62 5.69 1.10
N PRO A 90 0.99 6.97 1.29
CA PRO A 90 0.62 8.03 0.35
C PRO A 90 1.11 7.75 -1.08
N PRO A 91 0.46 8.32 -2.11
CA PRO A 91 0.88 8.17 -3.49
C PRO A 91 2.34 8.58 -3.71
N GLY A 92 3.10 7.74 -4.41
CA GLY A 92 4.53 7.95 -4.65
C GLY A 92 5.43 7.84 -3.42
N GLY A 93 4.89 7.55 -2.22
CA GLY A 93 5.67 7.38 -1.00
C GLY A 93 6.17 8.70 -0.38
N HIS A 94 5.64 9.84 -0.82
CA HIS A 94 6.01 11.15 -0.27
C HIS A 94 5.15 11.49 0.95
N ASP A 95 5.70 12.23 1.91
CA ASP A 95 4.92 12.65 3.08
C ASP A 95 3.81 13.62 2.65
N ASP A 96 2.58 13.14 2.74
CA ASP A 96 1.38 13.96 2.64
C ASP A 96 0.71 13.98 4.01
N ARG A 97 0.65 15.16 4.63
CA ARG A 97 0.06 15.34 5.96
C ARG A 97 -1.45 15.13 5.99
N SER A 98 -2.11 15.26 4.85
CA SER A 98 -3.55 15.01 4.70
C SER A 98 -3.84 13.51 4.51
N PHE A 99 -2.83 12.74 4.08
CA PHE A 99 -2.92 11.30 3.99
C PHE A 99 -2.60 10.64 5.34
N ARG A 100 -3.47 9.72 5.75
CA ARG A 100 -3.23 8.88 6.93
C ARG A 100 -2.81 7.48 6.46
N PRO A 101 -1.52 7.11 6.61
CA PRO A 101 -1.09 5.75 6.29
C PRO A 101 -1.81 4.74 7.18
N ILE A 102 -2.05 3.55 6.65
CA ILE A 102 -2.67 2.44 7.38
C ILE A 102 -1.70 1.26 7.34
N ILE A 103 -1.36 0.70 8.50
CA ILE A 103 -0.50 -0.48 8.59
C ILE A 103 -1.17 -1.45 9.56
N VAL A 104 -1.44 -2.67 9.08
CA VAL A 104 -2.14 -3.71 9.84
C VAL A 104 -1.51 -5.08 9.59
N GLY A 105 -1.54 -5.93 10.62
CA GLY A 105 -1.19 -7.34 10.51
C GLY A 105 -2.38 -8.20 10.10
N MET A 106 -2.17 -9.51 10.10
CA MET A 106 -3.22 -10.50 9.83
C MET A 106 -4.47 -10.26 10.70
N ALA A 107 -5.64 -10.36 10.09
CA ALA A 107 -6.94 -10.13 10.73
C ALA A 107 -7.07 -8.77 11.43
N ASN A 108 -6.39 -7.73 10.93
CA ASN A 108 -6.32 -6.39 11.51
C ASN A 108 -5.58 -6.31 12.87
N ALA A 109 -4.76 -7.31 13.19
CA ALA A 109 -3.91 -7.29 14.37
C ALA A 109 -2.91 -6.13 14.33
N ASP A 110 -2.36 -5.79 15.49
CA ASP A 110 -1.34 -4.76 15.63
C ASP A 110 0.02 -5.28 15.15
N PRO A 111 0.54 -4.81 13.99
CA PRO A 111 1.77 -5.35 13.43
C PRO A 111 3.03 -4.81 14.13
N TYR A 112 2.90 -3.80 14.99
CA TYR A 112 4.06 -3.19 15.66
C TYR A 112 4.58 -4.02 16.83
N VAL A 113 3.84 -5.04 17.28
CA VAL A 113 4.30 -5.96 18.32
C VAL A 113 5.47 -6.80 17.82
N ASP A 114 5.36 -7.34 16.61
CA ASP A 114 6.32 -8.30 16.06
C ASP A 114 7.17 -7.72 14.90
N TYR A 115 6.67 -6.71 14.18
CA TYR A 115 7.25 -6.25 12.92
C TYR A 115 7.63 -4.76 12.91
N ALA A 116 7.83 -4.15 14.08
CA ALA A 116 8.20 -2.73 14.19
C ALA A 116 9.49 -2.39 13.41
N ASP A 117 10.50 -3.26 13.45
CA ASP A 117 11.75 -3.04 12.73
C ASP A 117 11.57 -3.11 11.20
N SER A 118 10.75 -4.05 10.71
CA SER A 118 10.40 -4.16 9.30
C SER A 118 9.60 -2.95 8.80
N ILE A 119 8.68 -2.42 9.63
CA ILE A 119 7.93 -1.20 9.33
C ILE A 119 8.87 0.02 9.34
N ARG A 120 9.85 0.06 10.26
CA ARG A 120 10.85 1.13 10.29
C ARG A 120 11.72 1.13 9.05
N ALA A 121 12.15 -0.04 8.58
CA ALA A 121 12.92 -0.16 7.33
C ALA A 121 12.12 0.37 6.13
N LEU A 122 10.83 0.07 6.05
CA LEU A 122 9.94 0.63 5.03
C LEU A 122 9.84 2.16 5.13
N GLY A 123 9.69 2.68 6.35
CA GLY A 123 9.67 4.11 6.61
C GLY A 123 10.96 4.79 6.16
N GLN A 124 12.12 4.19 6.45
CA GLN A 124 13.42 4.68 5.99
C GLN A 124 13.56 4.67 4.47
N HIS A 125 13.06 3.63 3.80
CA HIS A 125 13.09 3.52 2.33
C HIS A 125 12.33 4.68 1.66
N PHE A 126 11.19 5.09 2.22
CA PHE A 126 10.37 6.18 1.69
C PHE A 126 10.62 7.54 2.35
N GLY A 127 11.45 7.62 3.38
CA GLY A 127 11.64 8.83 4.19
C GLY A 127 10.39 9.24 5.00
N LEU A 128 9.57 8.26 5.41
CA LEU A 128 8.32 8.45 6.15
C LEU A 128 8.43 8.03 7.62
N ALA A 129 7.84 8.82 8.52
CA ALA A 129 7.62 8.42 9.90
C ALA A 129 6.37 7.51 10.00
N LEU A 130 6.61 6.20 10.07
CA LEU A 130 5.57 5.17 10.18
C LEU A 130 5.39 4.74 11.64
N GLU A 131 4.96 5.67 12.49
CA GLU A 131 4.74 5.40 13.91
C GLU A 131 3.38 4.73 14.15
N ARG A 132 3.34 3.79 15.09
CA ARG A 132 2.13 3.07 15.51
C ARG A 132 0.94 4.00 15.75
N GLY A 133 1.15 5.09 16.47
CA GLY A 133 0.08 6.04 16.81
C GLY A 133 -0.56 6.70 15.59
N ARG A 134 0.19 6.90 14.51
CA ARG A 134 -0.33 7.48 13.27
C ARG A 134 -0.98 6.41 12.39
N CYS A 135 -0.32 5.26 12.29
CA CYS A 135 -0.55 4.28 11.24
C CYS A 135 -1.42 3.09 11.61
N TYR A 136 -1.50 2.70 12.90
CA TYR A 136 -2.39 1.61 13.33
C TYR A 136 -3.79 2.15 13.65
N PRO A 137 -4.83 1.81 12.85
CA PRO A 137 -6.14 2.44 12.99
C PRO A 137 -6.94 1.93 14.20
N TYR A 138 -6.64 0.73 14.70
CA TYR A 138 -7.40 0.06 15.78
C TYR A 138 -6.74 0.19 17.16
N ARG A 139 -5.86 1.16 17.35
CA ARG A 139 -5.32 1.48 18.68
C ARG A 139 -6.49 1.70 19.64
N ARG A 140 -6.55 0.91 20.71
CA ARG A 140 -7.37 1.25 21.88
C ARG A 140 -6.61 2.32 22.66
N ASP A 141 -7.31 3.40 23.00
CA ASP A 141 -6.84 4.40 23.98
C ASP A 141 -6.73 3.75 25.37
#